data_AF-A0A379VTB2-F1
#
_entry.id   AF-A0A379VTB2-F1
#
_cell.length_a   1.000
_cell.length_b   1.000
_cell.length_c   1.000
_cell.angle_alpha   90.00
_cell.angle_beta   90.00
_cell.angle_gamma   90.00
#
_symmetry.space_group_name_H-M   'P 1'
#
loop_
_entity.id
_entity.type
_entity.pdbx_description
1 polymer ?
#
loop_
_entity_poly.entity_id
_entity_poly.type
_entity_poly.pdbx_seq_one_letter_code
_entity_poly.pdbx_strand_id
1 'polypeptide(L)' 'MAPLIGVIGSLQAMEAIKLLAHYGQPASGKIVMYDAMTCQFREMKLMRNPGCEVCGQ' A
#
# COMPACT_ATOMS: atom_id res chain seq x y z
N MET A 1 5.49 -14.29 -14.56
CA MET A 1 5.46 -14.21 -13.09
C MET A 1 4.01 -14.05 -12.61
N ALA A 2 3.21 -15.13 -12.64
CA ALA A 2 1.81 -15.08 -12.21
C ALA A 2 1.56 -14.82 -10.70
N PRO A 3 2.39 -15.28 -9.74
CA PRO A 3 2.04 -15.17 -8.32
C PRO A 3 2.17 -13.73 -7.77
N LEU A 4 2.97 -12.88 -8.40
CA LEU A 4 3.19 -11.50 -7.94
C LEU A 4 1.90 -10.69 -7.89
N ILE A 5 1.09 -10.76 -8.96
CA ILE A 5 -0.18 -10.01 -9.00
C ILE A 5 -1.21 -10.58 -8.01
N GLY A 6 -1.11 -11.86 -7.65
CA GLY A 6 -1.96 -12.48 -6.64
C GLY A 6 -1.65 -11.97 -5.24
N VAL A 7 -0.36 -11.84 -4.90
CA VAL A 7 0.09 -11.25 -3.63
C VAL A 7 -0.41 -9.80 -3.50
N ILE A 8 -0.16 -8.97 -4.52
CA ILE A 8 -0.58 -7.56 -4.49
C ILE A 8 -2.11 -7.44 -4.45
N GLY A 9 -2.85 -8.21 -5.26
CA GLY A 9 -4.32 -8.21 -5.25
C GLY A 9 -4.91 -8.63 -3.90
N SER A 10 -4.30 -9.61 -3.23
CA SER A 10 -4.74 -10.05 -1.91
C SER A 10 -4.48 -9.00 -0.83
N LEU A 11 -3.34 -8.30 -0.90
CA LEU A 11 -3.05 -7.15 -0.03
C LEU A 11 -4.06 -6.02 -0.26
N GLN A 12 -4.40 -5.71 -1.51
CA GLN A 12 -5.42 -4.71 -1.84
C GLN A 12 -6.80 -5.09 -1.27
N ALA A 13 -7.22 -6.35 -1.43
CA ALA A 13 -8.48 -6.84 -0.89
C ALA A 13 -8.53 -6.71 0.65
N MET A 14 -7.43 -7.04 1.33
CA MET A 14 -7.31 -6.89 2.78
C MET A 14 -7.44 -5.43 3.23
N GLU A 15 -6.76 -4.50 2.55
CA GLU A 15 -6.87 -3.07 2.88
C GLU A 15 -8.26 -2.51 2.61
N ALA A 16 -8.94 -2.97 1.55
CA ALA A 16 -10.33 -2.62 1.29
C ALA A 16 -11.27 -3.10 2.41
N ILE A 17 -11.12 -4.35 2.86
CA ILE A 17 -11.91 -4.91 3.98
C ILE A 17 -11.67 -4.10 5.26
N LYS A 18 -10.41 -3.81 5.60
CA LYS A 18 -10.06 -3.02 6.78
C LYS A 18 -10.71 -1.63 6.77
N LEU A 19 -10.68 -0.96 5.61
CA LEU A 19 -11.30 0.35 5.43
C LEU A 19 -12.83 0.29 5.57
N LEU A 20 -13.48 -0.65 4.90
CA LEU A 20 -14.95 -0.77 4.88
C LEU A 20 -15.53 -1.23 6.22
N ALA A 21 -14.83 -2.13 6.91
CA ALA A 21 -15.27 -2.67 8.20
C ALA A 21 -14.83 -1.82 9.41
N HIS A 22 -14.12 -0.70 9.17
CA HIS A 22 -13.48 0.11 10.22
C HIS A 22 -12.63 -0.74 11.19
N TYR A 23 -11.87 -1.69 10.64
CA TYR A 23 -11.13 -2.69 11.40
C TYR A 23 -9.61 -2.57 11.18
N GLY A 24 -8.86 -2.58 12.28
CA GLY A 24 -7.41 -2.45 12.26
C GLY A 24 -6.93 -1.08 11.77
N GLN A 25 -5.68 -1.00 11.31
CA GLN A 25 -5.08 0.23 10.80
C GLN A 25 -4.70 0.09 9.33
N PRO A 26 -5.35 0.81 8.40
CA PRO A 26 -5.02 0.78 6.98
C PRO A 26 -3.58 1.21 6.68
N ALA A 27 -3.01 0.69 5.59
CA ALA A 27 -1.65 1.01 5.11
C ALA A 27 -1.58 2.39 4.42
N SER A 28 -2.27 3.40 4.95
CA SER A 28 -2.26 4.77 4.42
C SER A 28 -0.98 5.53 4.80
N GLY A 29 -0.53 6.45 3.95
CA GLY A 29 0.65 7.30 4.23
C GLY A 29 1.98 6.56 4.14
N LYS A 30 1.99 5.36 3.53
CA LYS A 30 3.20 4.59 3.25
C LYS A 30 3.06 3.83 1.93
N ILE A 31 4.20 3.46 1.37
CA ILE A 31 4.33 2.51 0.26
C ILE A 31 4.88 1.22 0.85
N VAL A 32 4.17 0.12 0.62
CA VAL A 32 4.66 -1.24 0.91
C VAL A 32 5.15 -1.84 -0.40
N MET A 33 6.47 -1.99 -0.53
CA MET A 33 7.13 -2.56 -1.69
C MET A 33 7.42 -4.04 -1.44
N TYR A 34 6.97 -4.89 -2.36
CA TYR A 34 7.30 -6.31 -2.37
C TYR A 34 8.32 -6.60 -3.47
N ASP A 35 9.53 -6.99 -3.08
CA ASP A 35 10.55 -7.54 -3.97
C ASP A 35 10.39 -9.06 -4.02
N ALA A 36 9.85 -9.56 -5.14
CA ALA A 36 9.61 -10.98 -5.34
C ALA A 36 10.89 -11.79 -5.61
N MET A 37 12.00 -11.17 -6.03
CA MET A 37 13.25 -11.88 -6.29
C MET A 37 13.93 -12.27 -4.98
N THR A 38 13.88 -11.37 -3.99
CA THR A 38 14.49 -11.60 -2.67
C THR A 38 13.48 -11.97 -1.58
N CYS A 39 12.19 -12.00 -1.93
CA CYS A 39 11.07 -12.22 -1.02
C CYS A 39 11.09 -11.26 0.18
N GLN A 40 11.34 -9.97 -0.09
CA GLN A 40 11.42 -8.93 0.94
C GLN A 40 10.27 -7.95 0.83
N PHE A 41 9.81 -7.49 2.00
CA PHE A 41 8.91 -6.35 2.12
C PHE A 41 9.66 -5.16 2.68
N ARG A 42 9.44 -3.98 2.07
CA ARG A 42 9.98 -2.71 2.55
C ARG A 42 8.85 -1.72 2.69
N GLU A 43 8.78 -1.06 3.84
CA GLU A 43 7.84 0.02 4.07
C GLU A 43 8.57 1.36 3.98
N MET A 44 8.00 2.30 3.22
CA MET A 44 8.52 3.65 3.08
C MET A 44 7.42 4.65 3.38
N LYS A 45 7.72 5.66 4.21
CA LYS A 45 6.76 6.71 4.52
C LYS A 45 6.48 7.57 3.27
N LEU A 46 5.20 7.76 2.95
CA LEU A 46 4.77 8.65 1.88
C LEU A 46 4.35 10.00 2.48
N MET A 47 5.19 11.01 2.29
CA MET A 47 4.94 12.36 2.78
C MET A 47 4.06 13.13 1.78
N ARG A 48 3.09 13.89 2.30
CA ARG A 48 2.33 14.85 1.48
C ARG A 48 3.30 15.92 0.96
N ASN A 49 3.27 16.18 -0.34
CA ASN A 49 4.02 17.27 -0.95
C ASN A 49 3.17 18.56 -0.91
N PRO A 50 3.59 19.63 -0.20
CA PRO A 50 2.85 20.90 -0.17
C PRO A 50 2.70 21.55 -1.56
N GLY A 51 3.62 21.28 -2.49
CA GLY A 51 3.55 21.77 -3.87
C GLY A 51 2.77 20.86 -4.84
N CYS A 52 2.05 19.85 -4.36
CA CYS A 52 1.31 18.94 -5.24
C CYS A 52 0.13 19.65 -5.90
N GLU A 53 0.04 19.57 -7.23
CA GLU A 53 -1.07 20.14 -8.01
C GLU A 53 -2.45 19.52 -7.70
N VAL A 54 -2.49 18.31 -7.14
CA VAL A 54 -3.75 17.60 -6.80
C VAL A 54 -4.17 17.83 -5.35
N CYS A 55 -3.24 17.71 -4.41
CA CYS A 55 -3.55 17.73 -2.97
C CYS A 55 -2.60 18.62 -2.16
N GLY A 56 -1.94 19.60 -2.76
CA GLY A 56 -1.03 20.52 -2.05
C GLY A 56 -1.73 21.58 -1.21
N GLN A 57 -2.99 21.90 -1.54
CA GLN A 57 -3.85 22.85 -0.82
C GLN A 57 -4.65 22.14 0.29
#